data_AF-A0A529XH32-F1
#
_entry.id   AF-A0A529XH32-F1
#
_cell.length_a   1.000
_cell.length_b   1.000
_cell.length_c   1.000
_cell.angle_alpha   90.00
_cell.angle_beta   90.00
_cell.angle_gamma   90.00
#
_symmetry.space_group_name_H-M   'P 1'
#
loop_
_entity.id
_entity.type
_entity.pdbx_description
1 polymer ?
#
loop_
_entity_poly.entity_id
_entity_poly.type
_entity_poly.pdbx_seq_one_letter_code
_entity_poly.pdbx_strand_id
1 'polypeptide(L)'
;MFGNDWNWIAAGLVSAALLIGLSILTHFPFLVSAVISVLVFAGLIFVLAPRQLFEGLDLRSIGGGQVAFARELLAQAQPAADRL
;
A
#
# COMPACT_ATOMS: atom_id res chain seq x y z
N MET A 1 -1.38 -8.78 15.11
CA MET A 1 -1.28 -7.87 13.95
C MET A 1 0.15 -7.77 13.38
N PHE A 2 1.11 -8.65 13.72
CA PHE A 2 2.54 -8.47 13.40
C PHE A 2 3.10 -9.35 12.25
N GLY A 3 2.28 -10.15 11.58
CA GLY A 3 2.77 -11.11 10.57
C GLY A 3 3.27 -10.46 9.27
N ASN A 4 2.69 -9.32 8.87
CA ASN A 4 3.02 -8.64 7.62
C ASN A 4 4.30 -7.78 7.74
N ASP A 5 4.51 -7.14 8.89
CA ASP A 5 5.64 -6.23 9.10
C ASP A 5 6.99 -6.97 9.01
N TRP A 6 7.03 -8.20 9.51
CA TRP A 6 8.22 -9.06 9.44
C TRP A 6 8.61 -9.44 8.01
N ASN A 7 7.62 -9.68 7.14
CA ASN A 7 7.87 -9.96 5.73
C ASN A 7 8.41 -8.76 4.97
N TRP A 8 7.96 -7.56 5.32
CA TRP A 8 8.46 -6.34 4.71
C TRP A 8 9.93 -6.10 5.07
N ILE A 9 10.30 -6.33 6.34
CA ILE A 9 11.70 -6.28 6.81
C ILE A 9 12.54 -7.35 6.11
N ALA A 10 12.06 -8.59 6.03
CA ALA A 10 12.77 -9.68 5.37
C ALA A 10 13.00 -9.41 3.88
N ALA A 11 11.99 -8.93 3.16
CA ALA A 11 12.12 -8.55 1.75
C ALA A 11 13.15 -7.42 1.57
N GLY A 12 13.13 -6.42 2.45
CA GLY A 12 14.09 -5.32 2.44
C GLY A 12 15.52 -5.81 2.65
N LEU A 13 15.73 -6.68 3.63
CA LEU A 13 17.04 -7.26 3.93
C LEU A 13 17.58 -8.10 2.77
N VAL A 14 16.74 -8.97 2.18
CA VAL A 14 17.11 -9.79 1.02
C VAL A 14 17.50 -8.91 -0.16
N SER A 15 16.74 -7.84 -0.42
CA SER A 15 16.98 -6.95 -1.56
C SER A 15 18.25 -6.11 -1.40
N ALA A 16 18.55 -5.68 -0.18
CA ALA A 16 19.79 -4.99 0.17
C ALA A 16 21.02 -5.91 0.01
N ALA A 17 20.94 -7.15 0.50
CA ALA A 17 21.98 -8.14 0.31
C ALA A 17 22.20 -8.45 -1.18
N LEU A 18 21.12 -8.55 -1.96
CA LEU A 18 21.17 -8.76 -3.41
C LEU A 18 21.89 -7.59 -4.10
N LEU A 19 21.57 -6.34 -3.74
CA LEU A 19 22.15 -5.15 -4.34
C LEU A 19 23.66 -5.12 -4.16
N ILE A 20 24.10 -5.40 -2.93
CA ILE A 20 25.52 -5.44 -2.56
C ILE A 20 26.22 -6.60 -3.29
N GLY A 21 25.62 -7.80 -3.26
CA GLY A 21 26.17 -8.98 -3.93
C GLY A 21 26.33 -8.80 -5.44
N LEU A 22 25.31 -8.27 -6.11
CA LEU A 22 25.38 -8.02 -7.55
C LEU A 22 26.42 -6.94 -7.88
N SER A 23 26.40 -5.82 -7.16
CA SER A 23 27.29 -4.68 -7.47
C SER A 23 28.76 -4.98 -7.20
N ILE A 24 29.05 -5.61 -6.05
CA ILE A 24 30.44 -5.76 -5.57
C ILE A 24 31.01 -7.13 -5.96
N LEU A 25 30.24 -8.21 -5.82
CA LEU A 25 30.76 -9.56 -6.03
C LEU A 25 30.79 -9.95 -7.51
N THR A 26 29.82 -9.50 -8.29
CA THR A 26 29.72 -9.82 -9.73
C THR A 26 30.18 -8.70 -10.66
N HIS A 27 30.69 -7.57 -10.12
CA HIS A 27 31.09 -6.37 -10.88
C HIS A 27 29.98 -5.84 -11.82
N PHE A 28 28.71 -6.13 -11.51
CA PHE A 28 27.61 -5.61 -12.30
C PHE A 28 27.52 -4.09 -12.13
N PRO A 29 27.13 -3.34 -13.19
CA PRO A 29 26.90 -1.91 -13.07
C PRO A 29 25.85 -1.63 -12.00
N PHE A 30 26.13 -0.67 -11.11
CA PHE A 30 25.26 -0.34 -9.97
C PHE A 30 23.80 -0.05 -10.39
N LEU A 31 23.59 0.59 -11.55
CA LEU A 31 22.24 0.85 -12.04
C LEU A 31 21.47 -0.44 -12.35
N VAL A 32 22.14 -1.44 -12.90
CA VAL A 32 21.53 -2.72 -13.28
C VAL A 32 21.19 -3.53 -12.03
N SER A 33 22.11 -3.59 -11.07
CA SER A 33 21.86 -4.25 -9.78
C SER A 33 20.75 -3.57 -8.99
N ALA A 34 20.68 -2.23 -9.00
CA ALA A 34 19.59 -1.48 -8.39
C ALA A 34 18.22 -1.86 -8.98
N VAL A 35 18.10 -1.91 -10.31
CA VAL A 35 16.87 -2.31 -10.98
C VAL A 35 16.49 -3.75 -10.62
N ILE A 36 17.44 -4.69 -10.65
CA ILE A 36 17.18 -6.10 -10.29
C ILE A 36 16.72 -6.21 -8.83
N SER A 37 17.39 -5.53 -7.89
CA SER A 37 17.01 -5.54 -6.48
C SER A 37 15.61 -4.99 -6.24
N VAL A 38 15.23 -3.92 -6.95
CA VAL A 38 13.86 -3.36 -6.86
C VAL A 38 12.82 -4.35 -7.39
N LEU A 39 13.09 -5.00 -8.51
CA LEU A 39 12.19 -6.01 -9.08
C LEU A 39 12.03 -7.21 -8.14
N VAL A 40 13.12 -7.68 -7.55
CA VAL A 40 13.11 -8.78 -6.59
C VAL A 40 12.37 -8.39 -5.32
N PHE A 41 12.57 -7.17 -4.79
CA PHE A 41 11.82 -6.64 -3.66
C PHE A 41 10.31 -6.64 -3.93
N ALA A 42 9.90 -6.10 -5.09
CA ALA A 42 8.50 -6.04 -5.48
C ALA A 42 7.88 -7.44 -5.65
N GLY A 43 8.60 -8.37 -6.29
CA GLY A 43 8.19 -9.76 -6.44
C GLY A 43 8.08 -10.47 -5.09
N LEU A 44 9.05 -10.27 -4.19
CA LEU A 44 9.01 -10.79 -2.83
C LEU A 44 7.81 -10.23 -2.09
N ILE A 45 7.59 -8.92 -2.07
CA ILE A 45 6.40 -8.34 -1.44
C ILE A 45 5.12 -8.95 -2.02
N PHE A 46 5.02 -9.16 -3.33
CA PHE A 46 3.81 -9.76 -3.91
C PHE A 46 3.59 -11.21 -3.48
N VAL A 47 4.66 -11.99 -3.32
CA VAL A 47 4.60 -13.40 -2.86
C VAL A 47 4.37 -13.49 -1.35
N LEU A 48 4.98 -12.59 -0.59
CA LEU A 48 5.06 -12.62 0.87
C LEU A 48 3.95 -11.77 1.53
N ALA A 49 3.46 -10.71 0.91
CA ALA A 49 2.29 -10.00 1.42
C ALA A 49 1.05 -10.89 1.22
N PRO A 50 0.34 -11.26 2.30
CA PRO A 50 -0.90 -11.98 2.15
C PRO A 50 -1.90 -11.04 1.47
N ARG A 51 -2.80 -11.59 0.64
CA ARG A 51 -3.85 -10.89 -0.14
C ARG A 51 -4.77 -9.92 0.65
N GLN A 52 -4.53 -9.74 1.95
CA GLN A 52 -5.32 -8.99 2.92
C GLN A 52 -5.12 -7.46 2.88
N LEU A 53 -4.11 -6.92 2.17
CA LEU A 53 -4.03 -5.46 1.94
C LEU A 53 -5.24 -4.94 1.13
N PHE A 54 -6.00 -5.83 0.48
CA PHE A 54 -7.23 -5.53 -0.24
C PHE A 54 -8.51 -5.97 0.49
N GLU A 55 -8.42 -6.60 1.67
CA GLU A 55 -9.60 -6.98 2.47
C GLU A 55 -10.22 -5.77 3.22
N GLY A 56 -9.47 -4.68 3.37
CA GLY A 56 -9.94 -3.43 4.01
C GLY A 56 -10.29 -2.29 3.05
N LEU A 57 -9.99 -2.42 1.75
CA LEU A 57 -10.41 -1.47 0.72
C LEU A 57 -11.81 -1.85 0.23
N ASP A 58 -12.79 -1.76 1.14
CA ASP A 58 -14.18 -1.93 0.78
C ASP A 58 -14.65 -0.68 0.01
N LEU A 59 -14.39 -0.66 -1.29
CA LEU A 59 -14.83 0.35 -2.26
C LEU A 59 -16.36 0.56 -2.21
N ARG A 60 -17.12 -0.38 -1.65
CA ARG A 60 -18.57 -0.28 -1.42
C ARG A 60 -18.94 0.58 -0.21
N SER A 61 -18.07 0.69 0.80
CA SER A 61 -18.32 1.47 2.02
C SER A 61 -18.12 2.99 1.84
N ILE A 62 -17.27 3.38 0.89
CA ILE A 62 -16.93 4.79 0.61
C ILE A 62 -18.16 5.58 0.11
N GLY A 63 -19.08 4.95 -0.62
CA GLY A 63 -20.31 5.60 -1.10
C GLY A 63 -21.35 5.84 0.00
N GLY A 64 -21.47 4.91 0.96
CA GLY A 64 -22.49 4.99 2.00
C GLY A 64 -22.25 6.10 3.01
N GLY A 65 -20.99 6.29 3.44
CA GLY A 65 -20.63 7.30 4.44
C GLY A 65 -20.80 8.73 3.93
N GLN A 66 -20.37 9.02 2.68
CA GLN A 66 -20.56 10.34 2.08
C GLN A 66 -22.04 10.67 1.83
N VAL A 67 -22.85 9.69 1.41
CA VAL A 67 -24.30 9.89 1.21
C VAL A 67 -25.03 10.10 2.53
N ALA A 68 -24.66 9.37 3.59
CA ALA A 68 -25.20 9.57 4.93
C ALA A 68 -24.84 10.97 5.48
N PHE A 69 -23.60 11.41 5.28
CA PHE A 69 -23.15 12.74 5.68
C PHE A 69 -23.82 13.87 4.89
N ALA A 70 -23.98 13.70 3.57
CA ALA A 70 -24.72 14.65 2.74
C ALA A 70 -26.20 14.74 3.14
N ARG A 71 -26.82 13.62 3.52
CA ARG A 71 -28.19 13.58 4.05
C ARG A 71 -28.31 14.29 5.39
N GLU A 72 -27.33 14.11 6.27
CA GLU A 72 -27.28 14.80 7.56
C GLU A 72 -27.12 16.32 7.38
N LEU A 73 -26.24 16.77 6.46
CA LEU A 73 -26.08 18.19 6.13
C LEU A 73 -27.35 18.79 5.51
N LEU A 74 -28.03 18.05 4.61
CA LEU A 74 -29.30 18.49 4.03
C LEU A 74 -30.43 18.57 5.08
N ALA A 75 -30.49 17.61 6.01
CA ALA A 75 -31.46 17.62 7.10
C ALA A 75 -31.22 18.77 8.10
N GLN A 76 -29.95 19.09 8.37
CA GLN A 76 -29.59 20.24 9.22
C GLN A 76 -29.81 21.59 8.51
N ALA A 77 -29.76 21.63 7.17
CA ALA A 77 -30.02 22.83 6.38
C ALA A 77 -31.51 23.08 6.07
N GLN A 78 -32.38 22.07 6.14
CA GLN A 78 -33.84 22.22 5.98
C GLN A 78 -34.48 23.36 6.82
N PRO A 79 -34.16 23.54 8.12
CA PRO A 79 -34.76 24.63 8.90
C PRO A 79 -34.29 26.04 8.51
N ALA A 80 -33.25 26.17 7.69
CA ALA A 80 -32.80 27.46 7.14
C ALA A 80 -33.42 27.79 5.77
N ALA A 81 -33.86 26.78 5.02
CA ALA A 81 -34.55 26.95 3.73
C ALA A 81 -36.04 27.32 3.89
N ASP A 82 -36.66 26.93 5.00
CA ASP A 82 -38.08 27.22 5.32
C ASP A 82 -38.29 28.65 5.87
N ARG A 83 -37.21 29.45 5.93
CA ARG A 83 -37.23 30.88 6.34
C ARG A 83 -36.91 31.85 5.20
N LEU A 84 -36.83 31.37 3.95
CA LEU A 84 -36.75 32.18 2.72
C LEU A 84 -38.09 32.10 1.98
#